data_AF-A0A967CLH0-F1
#
_entry.id   AF-A0A967CLH0-F1
#
_cell.length_a   1.000
_cell.length_b   1.000
_cell.length_c   1.000
_cell.angle_alpha   90.00
_cell.angle_beta   90.00
_cell.angle_gamma   90.00
#
_symmetry.space_group_name_H-M   'P 1'
#
loop_
_entity.id
_entity.type
_entity.pdbx_description
1 polymer ?
#
loop_
_entity_poly.entity_id
_entity_poly.type
_entity_poly.pdbx_seq_one_letter_code
_entity_poly.pdbx_strand_id
1 'polypeptide(L)'
;MDLTPRPEQPAPSRRRMLPAVIAGLAVVVGIGIIAIFLTSSIDYYCNVDEIGVREGCDDTRRVRVQGTVDEGSLEQRMTTTAFVMSFNGVSLPVEYDGEPGGIFQECIPVVAHGRVVDGVLLATRI
;
A
#
# COMPACT_ATOMS: atom_id res chain seq x y z
N MET A 1 35.10 -64.62 14.15
CA MET A 1 34.09 -63.88 13.38
C MET A 1 32.84 -63.85 14.23
N ASP A 2 32.58 -62.74 14.91
CA ASP A 2 31.39 -62.56 15.73
C ASP A 2 30.23 -62.15 14.81
N LEU A 3 29.20 -62.98 14.74
CA LEU A 3 28.05 -62.86 13.82
C LEU A 3 26.78 -62.49 14.60
N THR A 4 26.90 -61.68 15.65
CA THR A 4 25.73 -61.24 16.40
C THR A 4 24.90 -60.29 15.52
N PRO A 5 23.63 -60.63 15.18
CA PRO A 5 22.80 -59.79 14.32
C PRO A 5 22.53 -58.45 15.00
N ARG A 6 22.77 -57.35 14.28
CA ARG A 6 22.40 -56.02 14.77
C ARG A 6 20.87 -55.95 14.86
N PRO A 7 20.28 -55.54 16.00
CA PRO A 7 18.83 -55.38 16.07
C PRO A 7 18.40 -54.31 15.05
N GLU A 8 17.42 -54.65 14.22
CA GLU A 8 16.83 -53.74 13.25
C GLU A 8 16.22 -52.54 13.99
N GLN A 9 16.67 -51.34 13.64
CA GLN A 9 16.13 -50.11 14.19
C GLN A 9 14.71 -49.94 13.61
N PRO A 10 13.65 -49.86 14.44
CA PRO A 10 12.29 -49.79 13.92
C PRO A 10 12.15 -48.51 13.09
N ALA A 11 11.78 -48.66 11.82
CA ALA A 11 11.47 -47.52 10.97
C ALA A 11 10.42 -46.64 11.66
N PRO A 12 10.60 -45.31 11.71
CA PRO A 12 9.70 -44.43 12.44
C PRO A 12 8.27 -44.64 11.91
N SER A 13 7.36 -45.07 12.79
CA SER A 13 5.99 -45.33 12.37
C SER A 13 5.34 -44.00 11.95
N ARG A 14 4.62 -44.02 10.83
CA ARG A 14 3.95 -42.84 10.24
C ARG A 14 3.09 -42.06 11.24
N ARG A 15 2.58 -42.73 12.30
CA ARG A 15 1.81 -42.10 13.40
C ARG A 15 2.63 -41.16 14.28
N ARG A 16 3.95 -41.35 14.44
CA ARG A 16 4.81 -40.46 15.25
C ARG A 16 5.21 -39.18 14.52
N MET A 17 5.16 -39.17 13.19
CA MET A 17 5.45 -37.98 12.38
C MET A 17 4.23 -37.06 12.19
N LEU A 18 3.02 -37.60 12.35
CA LEU A 18 1.78 -36.84 12.20
C LEU A 18 1.73 -35.54 13.03
N PRO A 19 2.07 -35.50 14.33
CA PRO A 19 2.07 -34.26 15.10
C PRO A 19 3.10 -33.26 14.59
N ALA A 20 4.28 -33.72 14.14
CA ALA A 20 5.31 -32.84 13.57
C ALA A 20 4.87 -32.23 12.23
N VAL A 21 4.19 -33.00 11.38
CA VAL A 21 3.62 -32.51 10.11
C VAL A 21 2.51 -31.48 10.38
N ILE A 22 1.63 -31.74 11.34
CA ILE A 22 0.57 -30.79 11.71
C ILE A 22 1.18 -29.50 12.26
N ALA A 23 2.18 -29.59 13.14
CA ALA A 23 2.88 -28.43 13.68
C ALA A 23 3.57 -27.63 12.57
N GLY A 24 4.26 -28.31 11.64
CA GLY A 24 4.89 -27.68 10.49
C GLY A 24 3.86 -26.96 9.59
N LEU A 25 2.73 -27.60 9.31
CA LEU A 25 1.65 -26.99 8.53
C LEU A 25 1.07 -25.76 9.24
N ALA A 26 0.84 -25.84 10.55
CA ALA A 26 0.35 -24.72 11.35
C ALA A 26 1.31 -23.52 11.30
N VAL A 27 2.63 -23.76 11.33
CA VAL A 27 3.65 -22.70 11.18
C VAL A 27 3.58 -22.07 9.78
N VAL A 28 3.51 -22.87 8.72
CA VAL A 28 3.41 -22.36 7.35
C VAL A 28 2.15 -21.51 7.15
N VAL A 29 1.01 -21.98 7.67
CA VAL A 29 -0.25 -21.21 7.64
C VAL A 29 -0.12 -19.92 8.44
N GLY A 30 0.48 -19.97 9.63
CA GLY A 30 0.72 -18.79 10.46
C GLY A 30 1.57 -17.74 9.75
N ILE A 31 2.67 -18.15 9.11
CA ILE A 31 3.52 -17.26 8.31
C ILE A 31 2.74 -16.63 7.15
N GLY A 32 1.92 -17.43 6.44
CA GLY A 32 1.09 -16.94 5.34
C GLY A 32 0.11 -15.86 5.79
N ILE A 33 -0.57 -16.06 6.92
CA ILE A 33 -1.50 -15.07 7.48
C ILE A 33 -0.76 -13.79 7.84
N ILE A 34 0.36 -13.90 8.57
CA ILE A 34 1.16 -12.73 8.97
C ILE A 34 1.60 -11.93 7.74
N ALA A 35 2.10 -12.60 6.70
CA ALA A 35 2.56 -11.96 5.47
C ALA A 35 1.46 -11.12 4.78
N ILE A 36 0.22 -11.62 4.75
CA ILE A 36 -0.93 -10.90 4.16
C ILE A 36 -1.25 -9.62 4.95
N PHE A 37 -1.15 -9.65 6.28
CA PHE A 37 -1.46 -8.47 7.09
C PHE A 37 -0.39 -7.38 7.01
N LEU A 38 0.88 -7.74 6.79
CA LEU A 38 1.98 -6.76 6.72
C LEU A 38 1.85 -5.79 5.54
N THR A 39 1.21 -6.18 4.44
CA THR A 39 1.09 -5.35 3.23
C THR A 39 -0.05 -4.34 3.27
N SER A 40 -0.99 -4.45 4.21
CA SER A 40 -2.24 -3.65 4.21
C SER A 40 -2.09 -2.21 4.74
N SER A 41 -0.94 -1.83 5.29
CA SER A 41 -0.77 -0.53 5.99
C SER A 41 0.37 0.32 5.44
N ILE A 42 0.83 0.04 4.22
CA ILE A 42 1.91 0.83 3.60
C ILE A 42 1.29 2.07 2.95
N ASP A 43 1.61 3.25 3.48
CA ASP A 43 1.35 4.53 2.83
C ASP A 43 2.30 4.68 1.64
N TYR A 44 1.77 4.69 0.41
CA TYR A 44 2.55 4.91 -0.79
C TYR A 44 2.69 6.41 -1.08
N TYR A 45 3.93 6.87 -1.27
CA TYR A 45 4.23 8.21 -1.79
C TYR A 45 4.42 8.11 -3.28
N CYS A 46 3.58 8.79 -4.05
CA CYS A 46 3.53 8.78 -5.51
C CYS A 46 3.75 10.19 -6.05
N ASN A 47 4.30 10.33 -7.25
CA ASN A 47 4.19 11.57 -8.01
C ASN A 47 2.91 11.55 -8.87
N VAL A 48 2.48 12.71 -9.36
CA VAL A 48 1.31 12.81 -10.26
C VAL A 48 1.45 11.92 -11.51
N ASP A 49 2.64 11.82 -12.09
CA ASP A 49 2.92 11.01 -13.29
C ASP A 49 2.96 9.49 -13.03
N GLU A 50 3.00 9.06 -11.76
CA GLU A 50 3.02 7.65 -11.38
C GLU A 50 1.63 7.05 -11.18
N ILE A 51 0.59 7.88 -11.11
CA ILE A 51 -0.79 7.45 -10.87
C ILE A 51 -1.28 6.61 -12.05
N GLY A 52 -1.69 5.38 -11.76
CA GLY A 52 -2.13 4.39 -12.75
C GLY A 52 -0.99 3.68 -13.49
N VAL A 53 0.28 4.04 -13.22
CA VAL A 53 1.45 3.45 -13.89
C VAL A 53 2.27 2.60 -12.93
N ARG A 54 2.55 3.12 -11.72
CA ARG A 54 3.38 2.44 -10.74
C ARG A 54 2.54 1.57 -9.82
N GLU A 55 3.03 0.35 -9.54
CA GLU A 55 2.41 -0.53 -8.55
C GLU A 55 2.30 0.18 -7.19
N GLY A 56 1.08 0.25 -6.66
CA GLY A 56 0.78 0.97 -5.43
C GLY A 56 0.31 2.41 -5.57
N CYS A 57 0.36 2.97 -6.78
CA CYS A 57 -0.16 4.28 -7.12
C CYS A 57 -1.44 4.15 -7.95
N ASP A 58 -2.39 3.34 -7.47
CA ASP A 58 -3.63 2.99 -8.16
C ASP A 58 -4.87 3.46 -7.36
N ASP A 59 -6.05 3.23 -7.91
CA ASP A 59 -7.35 3.59 -7.35
C ASP A 59 -7.82 2.65 -6.21
N THR A 60 -7.10 1.56 -5.94
CA THR A 60 -7.54 0.52 -4.99
C THR A 60 -7.23 0.87 -3.54
N ARG A 61 -6.33 1.84 -3.30
CA ARG A 61 -5.81 2.17 -1.96
C ARG A 61 -5.69 3.67 -1.73
N ARG A 62 -5.32 4.03 -0.50
CA ARG A 62 -4.97 5.41 -0.16
C ARG A 62 -3.53 5.70 -0.57
N VAL A 63 -3.31 6.88 -1.14
CA VAL A 63 -2.03 7.32 -1.67
C VAL A 63 -1.72 8.75 -1.23
N ARG A 64 -0.43 9.04 -1.08
CA ARG A 64 0.09 10.39 -0.87
C ARG A 64 0.73 10.84 -2.17
N VAL A 65 0.14 11.82 -2.84
CA VAL A 65 0.55 12.26 -4.18
C VAL A 65 1.26 13.59 -4.09
N GLN A 66 2.48 13.65 -4.61
CA GLN A 66 3.29 14.85 -4.72
C GLN A 66 3.10 15.51 -6.10
N GLY A 67 3.01 16.84 -6.10
CA GLY A 67 2.94 17.66 -7.31
C GLY A 67 2.97 19.15 -6.96
N THR A 68 2.97 20.01 -7.96
CA THR A 68 2.88 21.46 -7.80
C THR A 68 1.46 21.91 -8.11
N VAL A 69 0.89 22.79 -7.29
CA VAL A 69 -0.44 23.37 -7.57
C VAL A 69 -0.34 24.28 -8.80
N ASP A 70 -1.15 24.01 -9.82
CA ASP A 70 -1.14 24.77 -11.07
C ASP A 70 -1.73 26.17 -10.87
N GLU A 71 -1.14 27.16 -11.53
CA GLU A 71 -1.59 28.56 -11.50
C GLU A 71 -3.02 28.70 -12.07
N GLY A 72 -3.85 29.50 -11.40
CA GLY A 72 -5.26 29.72 -11.75
C GLY A 72 -6.17 28.51 -11.57
N SER A 73 -5.70 27.41 -10.96
CA SER A 73 -6.50 26.20 -10.74
C SER A 73 -7.21 26.18 -9.39
N LEU A 74 -6.79 27.02 -8.44
CA LEU A 74 -7.28 26.96 -7.07
C LEU A 74 -8.68 27.55 -6.95
N GLU A 75 -9.65 26.68 -6.67
CA GLU A 75 -11.05 27.02 -6.48
C GLU A 75 -11.52 26.62 -5.08
N GLN A 76 -11.79 27.62 -4.24
CA GLN A 76 -12.42 27.40 -2.96
C GLN A 76 -13.94 27.30 -3.11
N ARG A 77 -14.52 26.20 -2.62
CA ARG A 77 -15.96 25.95 -2.56
C ARG A 77 -16.36 25.86 -1.08
N MET A 78 -17.67 25.84 -0.80
CA MET A 78 -18.20 25.98 0.58
C MET A 78 -17.43 25.19 1.65
N THR A 79 -17.22 23.90 1.45
CA THR A 79 -16.49 23.02 2.38
C THR A 79 -15.37 22.25 1.71
N THR A 80 -15.12 22.48 0.43
CA THR A 80 -14.13 21.75 -0.36
C THR A 80 -13.26 22.70 -1.16
N THR A 81 -12.02 22.31 -1.40
CA THR A 81 -11.09 23.07 -2.24
C THR A 81 -10.69 22.22 -3.42
N ALA A 82 -10.95 22.70 -4.63
CA ALA A 82 -10.57 22.04 -5.86
C ALA A 82 -9.33 22.72 -6.46
N PHE A 83 -8.41 21.93 -7.00
CA PHE A 83 -7.23 22.44 -7.70
C PHE A 83 -6.63 21.35 -8.59
N VAL A 84 -5.69 21.73 -9.45
CA VAL A 84 -4.94 20.78 -10.28
C VAL A 84 -3.50 20.73 -9.79
N MET A 85 -2.98 19.52 -9.63
CA MET A 85 -1.56 19.29 -9.34
C MET A 85 -0.86 18.79 -10.59
N SER A 86 0.36 19.26 -10.85
CA SER A 86 1.20 18.75 -11.94
C SER A 86 2.56 18.25 -11.47
N PHE A 87 3.09 17.24 -12.17
CA PHE A 87 4.46 16.76 -12.04
C PHE A 87 4.92 16.19 -13.39
N ASN A 88 6.13 16.52 -13.83
CA ASN A 88 6.69 16.08 -15.12
C ASN A 88 5.77 16.28 -16.34
N GLY A 89 4.93 17.32 -16.34
CA GLY A 89 4.00 17.62 -17.43
C GLY A 89 2.74 16.75 -17.45
N VAL A 90 2.52 15.92 -16.43
CA VAL A 90 1.25 15.22 -16.18
C VAL A 90 0.48 16.01 -15.12
N SER A 91 -0.85 16.09 -15.28
CA SER A 91 -1.75 16.79 -14.36
C SER A 91 -2.75 15.83 -13.73
N LEU A 92 -3.12 16.10 -12.48
CA LEU A 92 -4.09 15.35 -11.70
C LEU A 92 -5.05 16.34 -11.01
N PRO A 93 -6.36 16.27 -11.30
CA PRO A 93 -7.36 17.02 -10.56
C PRO A 93 -7.45 16.54 -9.11
N VAL A 94 -7.59 17.47 -8.18
CA VAL A 94 -7.70 17.20 -6.74
C VAL A 94 -8.96 17.88 -6.20
N GLU A 95 -9.74 17.12 -5.44
CA GLU A 95 -10.81 17.67 -4.60
C GLU A 95 -10.46 17.38 -3.13
N TYR A 96 -10.12 18.43 -2.39
CA TYR A 96 -9.82 18.36 -0.98
C TYR A 96 -11.05 18.66 -0.13
N ASP A 97 -11.42 17.74 0.75
CA ASP A 97 -12.49 17.93 1.74
C ASP A 97 -11.96 18.76 2.92
N GLY A 98 -11.92 20.07 2.71
CA GLY A 98 -11.55 21.04 3.72
C GLY A 98 -11.01 22.34 3.16
N GLU A 99 -10.55 23.16 4.10
CA GLU A 99 -9.89 24.44 3.83
C GLU A 99 -8.38 24.31 4.03
N PRO A 100 -7.54 24.60 3.02
CA PRO A 100 -6.10 24.63 3.18
C PRO A 100 -5.68 25.66 4.23
N GLY A 101 -4.79 25.26 5.14
CA GLY A 101 -4.21 26.17 6.11
C GLY A 101 -2.91 26.81 5.63
N GLY A 102 -2.54 27.94 6.25
CA GLY A 102 -1.18 28.46 6.24
C GLY A 102 -0.69 28.96 4.88
N ILE A 103 0.40 28.36 4.38
CA ILE A 103 1.14 28.79 3.18
C ILE A 103 0.62 28.18 1.88
N PHE A 104 -0.49 27.45 1.94
CA PHE A 104 -1.05 26.79 0.76
C PHE A 104 -1.51 27.83 -0.26
N GLN A 105 -0.99 27.74 -1.48
CA GLN A 105 -1.29 28.65 -2.59
C GLN A 105 -0.94 27.97 -3.91
N GLU A 106 -1.14 28.68 -5.01
CA GLU A 106 -0.73 28.23 -6.33
C GLU A 106 0.80 28.29 -6.50
N CYS A 107 1.32 27.56 -7.48
CA CYS A 107 2.75 27.54 -7.85
C CYS A 107 3.70 27.02 -6.75
N ILE A 108 3.18 26.33 -5.73
CA ILE A 108 4.00 25.68 -4.70
C ILE A 108 3.86 24.15 -4.75
N PRO A 109 4.93 23.41 -4.41
CA PRO A 109 4.87 21.96 -4.28
C PRO A 109 4.08 21.55 -3.03
N VAL A 110 3.19 20.58 -3.18
CA VAL A 110 2.31 20.05 -2.13
C VAL A 110 2.23 18.52 -2.19
N VAL A 111 1.80 17.90 -1.08
CA VAL A 111 1.53 16.47 -1.02
C VAL A 111 0.10 16.25 -0.54
N ALA A 112 -0.76 15.75 -1.43
CA ALA A 112 -2.16 15.47 -1.13
C ALA A 112 -2.35 14.00 -0.74
N HIS A 113 -3.06 13.73 0.34
CA HIS A 113 -3.36 12.39 0.83
C HIS A 113 -4.84 12.04 0.63
N GLY A 114 -5.11 11.01 -0.17
CA GLY A 114 -6.46 10.69 -0.60
C GLY A 114 -6.60 9.33 -1.29
N ARG A 115 -7.67 9.21 -2.08
CA ARG A 115 -7.90 8.10 -3.02
C ARG A 115 -8.16 8.66 -4.40
N VAL A 116 -7.66 7.98 -5.43
CA VAL A 116 -8.00 8.32 -6.81
C VAL A 116 -9.31 7.63 -7.17
N VAL A 117 -10.29 8.39 -7.65
CA VAL A 117 -11.60 7.90 -8.10
C VAL A 117 -11.90 8.58 -9.44
N ASP A 118 -12.13 7.80 -10.48
CA ASP A 118 -12.43 8.30 -11.83
C ASP A 118 -11.42 9.35 -12.34
N GLY A 119 -10.13 9.19 -11.99
CA GLY A 119 -9.04 10.09 -12.38
C GLY A 119 -8.93 11.38 -11.54
N VAL A 120 -9.71 11.52 -10.48
CA VAL A 120 -9.65 12.65 -9.53
C VAL A 120 -9.12 12.16 -8.19
N LEU A 121 -8.18 12.88 -7.59
CA LEU A 121 -7.72 12.60 -6.23
C LEU A 121 -8.67 13.24 -5.21
N LEU A 122 -9.48 12.41 -4.56
CA LEU A 122 -10.29 12.81 -3.42
C LEU A 122 -9.42 12.87 -2.17
N ALA A 123 -8.92 14.06 -1.87
CA ALA A 123 -8.00 14.33 -0.77
C ALA A 123 -8.75 14.61 0.54
N THR A 124 -8.21 14.05 1.63
CA THR A 124 -8.69 14.26 3.01
C THR A 124 -7.67 15.03 3.86
N ARG A 125 -6.48 15.28 3.30
CA ARG A 125 -5.40 16.05 3.90
C ARG A 125 -4.47 16.56 2.81
N ILE A 126 -3.95 17.75 3.03
CA ILE A 126 -2.91 18.43 2.25
C ILE A 126 -1.87 19.02 3.20
#